data_AF-A0A392P1Y8-F1
#
_entry.id   AF-A0A392P1Y8-F1
#
_cell.length_a   1.000
_cell.length_b   1.000
_cell.length_c   1.000
_cell.angle_alpha   90.00
_cell.angle_beta   90.00
_cell.angle_gamma   90.00
#
_symmetry.space_group_name_H-M   'P 1'
#
loop_
_entity.id
_entity.type
_entity.pdbx_description
1 polymer ?
#
loop_
_entity_poly.entity_id
_entity_poly.type
_entity_poly.pdbx_seq_one_letter_code
_entity_poly.pdbx_strand_id
1 'polypeptide(L)' 'TELAKSGLVQAVVLLHPSFVSVDDIKGVDIPISILGAEIDKLSPPELVKQFEEILSAKPVVRLIFHSRLSAIV' A
#
# COMPACT_ATOMS: atom_id res chain seq x y z
N THR A 1 -7.19 1.02 -6.75
CA THR A 1 -6.59 2.32 -6.36
C THR A 1 -7.41 3.51 -6.80
N GLU A 2 -8.20 3.43 -7.89
CA GLU A 2 -9.03 4.56 -8.38
C GLU A 2 -9.88 5.28 -7.33
N LEU A 3 -10.53 4.55 -6.43
CA LEU A 3 -11.30 5.17 -5.34
C LEU A 3 -10.42 6.06 -4.44
N ALA A 4 -9.17 5.68 -4.18
CA ALA A 4 -8.21 6.47 -3.40
C ALA A 4 -7.79 7.77 -4.12
N LYS A 5 -7.88 7.80 -5.45
CA LYS A 5 -7.55 8.98 -6.28
C LYS A 5 -8.76 9.90 -6.48
N SER A 6 -9.97 9.45 -6.16
CA SER A 6 -11.23 10.15 -6.48
C SER A 6 -11.59 11.29 -5.53
N GLY A 7 -10.93 11.41 -4.37
CA GLY A 7 -11.32 12.35 -3.31
C GLY A 7 -12.61 11.97 -2.56
N LEU A 8 -13.23 10.83 -2.87
CA LEU A 8 -14.46 10.35 -2.23
C LEU A 8 -14.21 9.67 -0.87
N VAL A 9 -12.97 9.30 -0.59
CA VAL A 9 -12.56 8.63 0.66
C VAL A 9 -11.38 9.37 1.28
N GLN A 10 -11.31 9.34 2.60
CA GLN A 10 -10.26 10.04 3.35
C GLN A 10 -9.03 9.17 3.62
N ALA A 11 -9.16 7.84 3.52
CA ALA A 11 -8.07 6.89 3.69
C ALA A 11 -8.43 5.53 3.05
N VAL A 12 -7.42 4.72 2.75
CA VAL A 12 -7.58 3.36 2.18
C VAL A 12 -6.60 2.37 2.82
N VAL A 13 -7.03 1.12 2.97
CA VAL A 13 -6.14 -0.02 3.24
C VAL A 13 -6.30 -1.02 2.10
N LEU A 14 -5.19 -1.45 1.50
CA LEU A 14 -5.16 -2.50 0.49
C LEU A 14 -4.59 -3.78 1.09
N LEU A 15 -5.30 -4.89 0.98
CA LEU A 15 -4.82 -6.23 1.32
C LEU A 15 -4.54 -6.98 0.02
N HIS A 16 -3.35 -7.56 -0.11
CA HIS A 16 -2.93 -8.29 -1.31
C HIS A 16 -3.22 -7.51 -2.60
N PRO A 17 -2.53 -6.36 -2.82
CA PRO A 17 -2.85 -5.38 -3.86
C PRO A 17 -2.54 -5.91 -5.28
N SER A 18 -3.32 -6.89 -5.72
CA SER A 18 -3.25 -7.47 -7.05
C SER A 18 -3.66 -6.44 -8.09
N PHE A 19 -3.01 -6.48 -9.26
CA PHE A 19 -3.28 -5.56 -10.38
C PHE A 19 -3.08 -4.08 -10.04
N VAL A 20 -2.24 -3.77 -9.05
CA VAL A 20 -1.84 -2.40 -8.70
C VAL A 20 -0.42 -2.16 -9.22
N SER A 21 -0.23 -1.08 -9.96
CA SER A 21 1.09 -0.66 -10.43
C SER A 21 1.76 0.32 -9.48
N VAL A 22 3.06 0.52 -9.66
CA VAL A 22 3.83 1.58 -8.98
C VAL A 22 3.23 2.97 -9.26
N ASP A 23 2.81 3.24 -10.49
CA ASP A 23 2.24 4.54 -10.86
C ASP A 23 0.86 4.77 -10.23
N ASP A 24 0.11 3.69 -9.98
CA ASP A 24 -1.13 3.79 -9.22
C ASP A 24 -0.91 4.29 -7.81
N ILE A 25 0.14 3.82 -7.14
CA ILE A 25 0.51 4.25 -5.77
C ILE A 25 1.05 5.68 -5.77
N LYS A 26 1.83 6.06 -6.79
CA LYS A 26 2.28 7.45 -6.95
C LYS A 26 1.12 8.43 -7.07
N GLY A 27 0.00 8.03 -7.69
CA GLY A 27 -1.19 8.85 -7.85
C GLY A 27 -2.08 8.98 -6.60
N VAL A 28 -1.76 8.32 -5.49
CA VAL A 28 -2.55 8.40 -4.25
C VAL A 28 -2.04 9.51 -3.34
N ASP A 29 -2.89 10.49 -3.05
CA ASP A 29 -2.55 11.66 -2.23
C ASP A 29 -3.26 11.68 -0.85
N ILE A 30 -3.97 10.61 -0.52
CA ILE A 30 -4.58 10.38 0.80
C ILE A 30 -3.77 9.34 1.59
N PRO A 31 -3.94 9.26 2.92
CA PRO A 31 -3.41 8.17 3.72
C PRO A 31 -3.78 6.79 3.15
N ILE A 32 -2.75 5.97 2.90
CA ILE A 32 -2.90 4.60 2.42
C ILE A 32 -1.99 3.65 3.20
N SER A 33 -2.50 2.47 3.52
CA SER A 33 -1.71 1.35 4.05
C SER A 33 -1.83 0.16 3.11
N ILE A 34 -0.74 -0.57 2.93
CA ILE A 34 -0.67 -1.74 2.04
C ILE A 34 -0.17 -2.92 2.86
N LEU A 35 -0.95 -3.99 2.85
CA LEU A 35 -0.67 -5.24 3.54
C LEU A 35 -0.40 -6.32 2.48
N GLY A 36 0.86 -6.70 2.36
CA GLY A 36 1.28 -7.86 1.55
C GLY A 36 1.45 -9.11 2.42
N ALA A 37 1.62 -10.26 1.76
CA ALA A 37 2.03 -11.51 2.42
C ALA A 37 3.29 -12.09 1.79
N GLU A 38 4.02 -12.87 2.59
CA GLU A 38 5.32 -13.44 2.23
C GLU A 38 5.27 -14.35 0.99
N ILE A 39 4.19 -15.10 0.80
CA ILE A 39 4.04 -16.07 -0.30
C ILE A 39 3.08 -15.60 -1.40
N ASP A 40 2.70 -14.32 -1.41
CA ASP A 40 1.84 -13.76 -2.43
C ASP A 40 2.58 -13.70 -3.77
N LYS A 41 2.01 -14.32 -4.80
CA LYS A 41 2.60 -14.35 -6.16
C LYS A 41 2.05 -13.26 -7.08
N LEU A 42 0.88 -12.69 -6.74
CA LEU A 42 0.24 -11.65 -7.54
C LEU A 42 0.74 -10.25 -7.14
N SER A 43 0.96 -10.06 -5.84
CA SER A 43 1.59 -8.88 -5.25
C SER A 43 2.82 -9.31 -4.44
N PRO A 44 3.92 -9.69 -5.10
CA PRO A 44 5.08 -10.24 -4.41
C PRO A 44 5.71 -9.22 -3.43
N PRO A 45 6.41 -9.69 -2.38
CA PRO A 45 7.01 -8.81 -1.37
C PRO A 45 7.90 -7.70 -1.95
N GLU A 46 8.61 -7.97 -3.05
CA GLU A 46 9.44 -6.99 -3.74
C GLU A 46 8.62 -5.82 -4.29
N LEU A 47 7.41 -6.08 -4.79
CA LEU A 47 6.50 -5.04 -5.26
C LEU A 47 5.96 -4.21 -4.09
N VAL A 48 5.59 -4.86 -2.98
CA VAL A 48 5.12 -4.18 -1.77
C VAL A 48 6.20 -3.27 -1.18
N LYS A 49 7.47 -3.70 -1.25
CA LYS A 49 8.62 -2.89 -0.86
C LYS A 49 8.79 -1.65 -1.74
N GLN A 50 8.58 -1.77 -3.06
CA GLN A 50 8.59 -0.59 -3.95
C GLN A 50 7.50 0.42 -3.55
N PHE A 51 6.31 -0.07 -3.18
CA PHE A 51 5.25 0.81 -2.71
C PHE A 51 5.61 1.51 -1.39
N GLU A 52 6.24 0.79 -0.45
CA GLU A 52 6.73 1.36 0.81
C GLU A 52 7.73 2.50 0.57
N GLU A 53 8.70 2.31 -0.34
CA GLU A 53 9.70 3.33 -0.67
C GLU A 53 9.04 4.60 -1.26
N ILE A 54 8.07 4.43 -2.16
CA ILE A 54 7.31 5.54 -2.76
C ILE A 54 6.53 6.31 -1.70
N LEU A 55 5.83 5.59 -0.82
CA LEU A 55 4.98 6.19 0.21
C LEU A 55 5.82 6.86 1.31
N SER A 56 6.99 6.31 1.65
CA SER A 56 7.93 6.88 2.62
C SER A 56 8.52 8.21 2.17
N ALA A 57 8.63 8.43 0.85
CA ALA A 57 9.08 9.69 0.27
C ALA A 57 8.00 10.79 0.29
N LYS A 58 6.73 10.47 0.61
CA LYS A 58 5.63 11.44 0.62
C LYS A 58 5.42 12.05 2.02
N PRO A 59 5.37 13.39 2.14
CA PRO A 59 5.22 14.07 3.45
C PRO A 59 3.85 13.88 4.11
N VAL A 60 2.82 13.50 3.34
CA VAL A 60 1.41 13.40 3.79
C VAL A 60 1.03 11.98 4.26
N VAL A 61 1.80 10.96 3.87
CA VAL A 61 1.46 9.55 4.16
C VAL A 61 2.22 9.09 5.39
N ARG A 62 1.57 9.12 6.56
CA ARG A 62 2.12 8.52 7.77
C ARG A 62 1.98 7.00 7.67
N LEU A 63 2.99 6.32 7.15
CA LEU A 63 3.13 4.86 7.20
C LEU A 63 3.23 4.41 8.66
N ILE A 64 2.25 3.64 9.13
CA ILE A 64 2.35 2.92 10.41
C ILE A 64 2.66 1.46 10.06
N PHE A 65 3.94 1.09 10.15
CA PHE A 65 4.38 -0.30 10.08
C PHE A 65 4.38 -0.91 11.48
N HIS A 66 3.58 -1.94 11.72
CA HIS A 66 3.76 -2.83 12.87
C HIS A 66 4.63 -4.00 12.43
N SER A 67 5.94 -3.90 12.69
CA SER A 67 6.91 -4.99 12.52
C SER A 67 6.76 -6.04 13.63
N ARG A 68 5.62 -6.73 13.66
CA ARG A 68 5.44 -8.05 14.28
C ARG A 68 4.04 -8.58 13.93
N LEU A 69 3.87 -9.04 12.70
CA LEU A 69 2.74 -9.91 12.34
C LEU A 69 3.13 -11.37 12.63
N SER A 70 3.26 -11.70 13.91
CA SER A 70 2.88 -13.04 14.35
C SER A 70 1.36 -13.03 14.46
N ALA A 71 0.69 -13.67 13.51
CA ALA A 71 -0.76 -13.86 13.38
C ALA A 71 -1.58 -12.66 12.89
N ILE A 72 -1.74 -12.56 11.58
CA ILE A 72 -3.08 -12.50 10.96
C ILE A 72 -3.01 -13.48 9.77
N VAL A 73 -3.50 -14.70 10.02
CA VAL A 73 -3.99 -15.61 8.97
C VAL A 73 -5.35 -15.08 8.52
#